data_AF-A0AB34Y7N5-F1
#
_entry.id   AF-A0AB34Y7N5-F1
#
_cell.length_a   1.000
_cell.length_b   1.000
_cell.length_c   1.000
_cell.angle_alpha   90.00
_cell.angle_beta   90.00
_cell.angle_gamma   90.00
#
_symmetry.space_group_name_H-M   'P 1'
#
loop_
_entity.id
_entity.type
_entity.pdbx_description
1 polymer ?
#
loop_
_entity_poly.entity_id
_entity_poly.type
_entity_poly.pdbx_seq_one_letter_code
_entity_poly.pdbx_strand_id
1 'polypeptide(L)'
;MKTNNAWQQDSEYVAIVEDLLAQPAVQRLAEFTQHHHSNRLDHSISVSYDSYVLAKKWHLNTTAVARGGLLHDLFYYDWRETKFDLGSHAFIHPRVALRNAEKLTKLTPMEKDIILKHMFGATLAVPKYRESLLVSLVDDYEAEHEFFGPLRMKVAKQLDRFRGKVSAG
;
A
#
# COMPACT_ATOMS: atom_id res chain seq x y z
N MET A 1 6.75 -14.87 -8.59
CA MET A 1 6.17 -13.73 -9.35
C MET A 1 4.70 -13.70 -8.98
N LYS A 2 4.22 -12.69 -8.21
CA LYS A 2 2.79 -12.37 -8.21
C LYS A 2 2.52 -11.91 -9.65
N THR A 3 2.07 -12.83 -10.51
CA THR A 3 1.52 -12.44 -11.81
C THR A 3 0.14 -11.86 -11.57
N ASN A 4 -0.16 -10.79 -12.30
CA ASN A 4 -1.49 -10.30 -12.66
C ASN A 4 -2.14 -9.37 -11.63
N ASN A 5 -2.33 -8.10 -12.03
CA ASN A 5 -3.60 -7.43 -12.34
C ASN A 5 -4.93 -8.09 -11.89
N ALA A 6 -4.95 -8.91 -10.85
CA ALA A 6 -6.14 -9.58 -10.32
C ALA A 6 -7.17 -8.54 -9.89
N TRP A 7 -6.70 -7.43 -9.32
CA TRP A 7 -7.53 -6.28 -8.99
C TRP A 7 -8.26 -5.70 -10.20
N GLN A 8 -7.71 -5.80 -11.42
CA GLN A 8 -8.38 -5.32 -12.64
C GLN A 8 -9.52 -6.23 -13.08
N GLN A 9 -9.53 -7.49 -12.62
CA GLN A 9 -10.55 -8.48 -12.95
C GLN A 9 -11.69 -8.50 -11.92
N ASP A 10 -11.49 -7.90 -10.75
CA ASP A 10 -12.53 -7.72 -9.72
C ASP A 10 -13.31 -6.43 -10.02
N SER A 11 -14.43 -6.56 -10.74
CA SER A 11 -15.25 -5.43 -11.16
C SER A 11 -15.86 -4.65 -9.99
N GLU A 12 -16.14 -5.31 -8.86
CA GLU A 12 -16.64 -4.65 -7.66
C GLU A 12 -15.57 -3.74 -7.05
N TYR A 13 -14.32 -4.23 -6.95
CA TYR A 13 -13.20 -3.42 -6.49
C TYR A 13 -12.95 -2.25 -7.44
N VAL A 14 -12.87 -2.50 -8.75
CA VAL A 14 -12.62 -1.46 -9.76
C VAL A 14 -13.67 -0.35 -9.67
N ALA A 15 -14.96 -0.71 -9.58
CA ALA A 15 -16.03 0.27 -9.46
C ALA A 15 -15.94 1.16 -8.20
N ILE A 16 -15.25 0.71 -7.14
CA ILE A 16 -15.05 1.48 -5.91
C ILE A 16 -13.93 2.51 -6.04
N VAL A 17 -12.91 2.25 -6.88
CA VAL A 17 -11.66 3.03 -6.91
C VAL A 17 -11.35 3.66 -8.27
N GLU A 18 -12.09 3.34 -9.33
CA GLU A 18 -11.79 3.81 -10.69
C GLU A 18 -11.78 5.34 -10.82
N ASP A 19 -12.65 6.04 -10.08
CA ASP A 19 -12.69 7.50 -10.04
C ASP A 19 -11.41 8.11 -9.46
N LEU A 20 -10.78 7.42 -8.51
CA LEU A 20 -9.52 7.79 -7.89
C LEU A 20 -8.34 7.40 -8.77
N LEU A 21 -8.34 6.20 -9.35
CA LEU A 21 -7.30 5.75 -10.26
C LEU A 21 -7.25 6.61 -11.53
N ALA A 22 -8.36 7.17 -11.99
CA ALA A 22 -8.38 8.12 -13.09
C ALA A 22 -7.72 9.48 -12.76
N GLN A 23 -7.46 9.78 -11.47
CA GLN A 23 -6.85 11.05 -11.09
C GLN A 23 -5.36 11.09 -11.46
N PRO A 24 -4.88 12.13 -12.16
CA PRO A 24 -3.46 12.29 -12.45
C PRO A 24 -2.59 12.29 -11.20
N ALA A 25 -3.12 12.83 -10.10
CA ALA A 25 -2.44 12.87 -8.80
C ALA A 25 -2.18 11.48 -8.22
N VAL A 26 -3.10 10.51 -8.43
CA VAL A 26 -2.88 9.12 -8.00
C VAL A 26 -1.91 8.42 -8.95
N GLN A 27 -2.10 8.57 -10.26
CA GLN A 27 -1.21 7.98 -11.28
C GLN A 27 0.25 8.43 -11.13
N ARG A 28 0.48 9.68 -10.71
CA ARG A 28 1.81 10.23 -10.48
C ARG A 28 2.62 9.47 -9.42
N LEU A 29 1.98 8.71 -8.53
CA LEU A 29 2.69 7.86 -7.57
C LEU A 29 3.62 6.83 -8.24
N ALA A 30 3.38 6.51 -9.52
CA ALA A 30 4.24 5.64 -10.31
C ALA A 30 5.65 6.22 -10.54
N GLU A 31 5.82 7.53 -10.42
CA GLU A 31 7.11 8.23 -10.58
C GLU A 31 8.01 8.10 -9.34
N PHE A 32 7.48 7.60 -8.22
CA PHE A 32 8.19 7.57 -6.95
C PHE A 32 8.52 6.14 -6.54
N THR A 33 9.81 5.84 -6.45
CA THR A 33 10.33 4.52 -6.05
C THR A 33 9.89 4.15 -4.64
N GLN A 34 9.39 2.93 -4.51
CA GLN A 34 9.11 2.23 -3.26
C GLN A 34 10.13 1.09 -3.09
N HIS A 35 10.73 0.99 -1.90
CA HIS A 35 11.70 -0.05 -1.49
C HIS A 35 12.57 -0.71 -2.60
N HIS A 36 13.23 0.13 -3.41
CA HIS A 36 14.22 -0.19 -4.46
C HIS A 36 13.73 -0.80 -5.78
N HIS A 37 12.55 -1.41 -5.86
CA HIS A 37 12.12 -2.15 -7.07
C HIS A 37 10.65 -1.98 -7.48
N SER A 38 9.80 -1.46 -6.58
CA SER A 38 8.40 -1.10 -6.85
C SER A 38 8.29 0.43 -6.97
N ASN A 39 7.12 0.92 -7.38
CA ASN A 39 6.75 2.32 -7.24
C ASN A 39 5.58 2.46 -6.25
N ARG A 40 5.34 3.68 -5.77
CA ARG A 40 4.34 3.95 -4.75
C ARG A 40 2.91 3.69 -5.22
N LEU A 41 2.64 3.78 -6.54
CA LEU A 41 1.33 3.44 -7.09
C LEU A 41 1.06 1.93 -6.95
N ASP A 42 1.99 1.09 -7.36
CA ASP A 42 1.86 -0.38 -7.28
C ASP A 42 1.70 -0.85 -5.82
N HIS A 43 2.45 -0.23 -4.91
CA HIS A 43 2.33 -0.47 -3.48
C HIS A 43 0.92 -0.10 -2.97
N SER A 44 0.46 1.12 -3.26
CA SER A 44 -0.86 1.60 -2.82
C SER A 44 -2.00 0.75 -3.38
N ILE A 45 -1.88 0.29 -4.62
CA ILE A 45 -2.86 -0.62 -5.24
C ILE A 45 -2.86 -1.99 -4.54
N SER A 46 -1.67 -2.55 -4.24
CA SER A 46 -1.55 -3.84 -3.54
C SER A 46 -2.17 -3.76 -2.14
N VAL A 47 -1.82 -2.74 -1.35
CA VAL A 47 -2.38 -2.53 -0.02
C VAL A 47 -3.89 -2.35 -0.07
N SER A 48 -4.38 -1.52 -0.99
CA SER A 48 -5.81 -1.28 -1.22
C SER A 48 -6.58 -2.57 -1.53
N TYR A 49 -6.10 -3.34 -2.51
CA TYR A 49 -6.79 -4.52 -3.00
C TYR A 49 -6.76 -5.68 -1.99
N ASP A 50 -5.59 -5.98 -1.43
CA ASP A 50 -5.46 -7.08 -0.46
C ASP A 50 -6.25 -6.77 0.82
N SER A 51 -6.25 -5.51 1.27
CA SER A 51 -7.13 -5.06 2.37
C SER A 51 -8.61 -5.20 2.01
N TYR A 52 -9.02 -4.82 0.80
CA TYR A 52 -10.41 -4.96 0.34
C TYR A 52 -10.88 -6.42 0.36
N VAL A 53 -10.06 -7.35 -0.12
CA VAL A 53 -10.37 -8.79 -0.12
C VAL A 53 -10.58 -9.30 1.32
N LEU A 54 -9.71 -8.90 2.25
CA LEU A 54 -9.85 -9.24 3.66
C LEU A 54 -11.08 -8.57 4.30
N ALA A 55 -11.34 -7.31 3.97
CA ALA A 55 -12.53 -6.59 4.43
C ALA A 55 -13.82 -7.26 3.98
N LYS A 56 -13.90 -7.77 2.74
CA LYS A 56 -15.03 -8.58 2.26
C LYS A 56 -15.22 -9.83 3.12
N LYS A 57 -14.13 -10.55 3.37
CA LYS A 57 -14.16 -11.79 4.18
C LYS A 57 -14.59 -11.54 5.63
N TRP A 58 -14.26 -10.38 6.18
CA TRP A 58 -14.56 -10.03 7.57
C TRP A 58 -15.79 -9.12 7.74
N HIS A 59 -16.54 -8.89 6.66
CA HIS A 59 -17.73 -8.03 6.65
C HIS A 59 -17.47 -6.61 7.20
N LEU A 60 -16.32 -6.03 6.83
CA LEU A 60 -15.95 -4.65 7.13
C LEU A 60 -16.40 -3.69 6.02
N ASN A 61 -16.21 -2.38 6.22
CA ASN A 61 -16.51 -1.39 5.19
C ASN A 61 -15.47 -1.45 4.05
N THR A 62 -15.80 -2.23 3.02
CA THR A 62 -14.94 -2.47 1.85
C THR A 62 -14.64 -1.21 1.05
N THR A 63 -15.61 -0.31 0.91
CA THR A 63 -15.44 0.98 0.21
C THR A 63 -14.40 1.85 0.92
N ALA A 64 -14.54 2.03 2.23
CA ALA A 64 -13.60 2.84 3.01
C ALA A 64 -12.19 2.23 3.01
N VAL A 65 -12.09 0.91 3.11
CA VAL A 65 -10.82 0.18 3.07
C VAL A 65 -10.13 0.34 1.72
N ALA A 66 -10.82 0.09 0.61
CA ALA A 66 -10.23 0.22 -0.73
C ALA A 66 -9.81 1.67 -1.01
N ARG A 67 -10.71 2.64 -0.79
CA ARG A 67 -10.42 4.04 -1.09
C ARG A 67 -9.36 4.63 -0.16
N GLY A 68 -9.47 4.36 1.14
CA GLY A 68 -8.48 4.79 2.13
C GLY A 68 -7.11 4.15 1.92
N GLY A 69 -7.10 2.84 1.61
CA GLY A 69 -5.89 2.10 1.27
C GLY A 69 -5.21 2.61 0.00
N LEU A 70 -5.96 2.98 -1.05
CA LEU A 70 -5.37 3.52 -2.27
C LEU A 70 -4.70 4.90 -2.05
N LEU A 71 -5.19 5.66 -1.07
CA LEU A 71 -4.78 7.04 -0.80
C LEU A 71 -3.81 7.18 0.37
N HIS A 72 -3.49 6.09 1.08
CA HIS A 72 -2.72 6.15 2.34
C HIS A 72 -1.34 6.78 2.15
N ASP A 73 -0.74 6.54 0.98
CA ASP A 73 0.62 6.93 0.62
C ASP A 73 0.65 8.07 -0.44
N LEU A 74 -0.38 8.91 -0.48
CA LEU A 74 -0.52 9.98 -1.49
C LEU A 74 0.43 11.18 -1.25
N PHE A 75 1.73 10.97 -1.40
CA PHE A 75 2.77 12.00 -1.32
C PHE A 75 3.83 11.85 -2.42
N TYR A 76 4.52 12.95 -2.73
CA TYR A 76 5.31 13.12 -3.96
C TYR A 76 6.75 13.57 -3.70
N TYR A 77 7.40 13.02 -2.67
CA TYR A 77 8.80 13.27 -2.37
C TYR A 77 9.50 11.95 -2.01
N ASP A 78 10.83 11.92 -2.15
CA ASP A 78 11.64 10.84 -1.59
C ASP A 78 11.97 11.16 -0.13
N TRP A 79 11.56 10.28 0.78
CA TRP A 79 11.79 10.43 2.21
C TRP A 79 13.25 10.21 2.63
N ARG A 80 14.05 9.59 1.78
CA ARG A 80 15.50 9.40 2.01
C ARG A 80 16.24 10.72 1.84
N GLU A 81 15.81 11.55 0.90
CA GLU A 81 16.40 12.84 0.57
C GLU A 81 15.72 13.99 1.31
N THR A 82 14.38 14.00 1.33
CA THR A 82 13.59 15.07 1.94
C THR A 82 13.39 14.79 3.42
N LYS A 83 13.98 15.64 4.26
CA LYS A 83 13.78 15.63 5.72
C LYS A 83 12.92 16.82 6.13
N PHE A 84 12.02 16.58 7.08
CA PHE A 84 11.20 17.62 7.68
C PHE A 84 11.61 17.77 9.15
N ASP A 85 11.73 19.02 9.61
CA ASP A 85 12.04 19.32 11.01
C ASP A 85 10.85 19.06 11.95
N LEU A 86 9.67 18.81 11.38
CA LEU A 86 8.40 18.65 12.09
C LEU A 86 8.16 17.24 12.66
N GLY A 87 9.05 16.27 12.38
CA GLY A 87 8.97 14.92 12.94
C GLY A 87 9.50 13.83 12.02
N SER A 88 9.38 12.58 12.46
CA SER A 88 9.79 11.41 11.66
C SER A 88 8.96 11.29 10.39
N HIS A 89 9.50 10.61 9.38
CA HIS A 89 8.75 10.34 8.15
C HIS A 89 7.41 9.65 8.42
N ALA A 90 7.40 8.63 9.29
CA ALA A 90 6.20 7.91 9.72
C ALA A 90 5.14 8.80 10.37
N PHE A 91 5.53 9.92 10.96
CA PHE A 91 4.60 10.90 11.51
C PHE A 91 4.11 11.90 10.44
N ILE A 92 4.96 12.29 9.50
CA ILE A 92 4.67 13.37 8.55
C ILE A 92 3.89 12.89 7.33
N HIS A 93 4.28 11.78 6.71
CA HIS A 93 3.66 11.38 5.43
C HIS A 93 2.16 11.06 5.56
N PRO A 94 1.61 10.46 6.64
CA PRO A 94 0.18 10.22 6.73
C PRO A 94 -0.63 11.52 6.73
N ARG A 95 -0.06 12.60 7.29
CA ARG A 95 -0.67 13.94 7.30
C ARG A 95 -0.61 14.60 5.93
N VAL A 96 0.51 14.44 5.23
CA VAL A 96 0.67 14.95 3.86
C VAL A 96 -0.29 14.22 2.93
N ALA A 97 -0.34 12.88 3.00
CA ALA A 97 -1.24 12.03 2.24
C ALA A 97 -2.70 12.42 2.48
N LEU A 98 -3.12 12.54 3.74
CA LEU A 98 -4.48 12.98 4.09
C LEU A 98 -4.80 14.35 3.46
N ARG A 99 -3.92 15.34 3.60
CA ARG A 99 -4.12 16.68 3.05
C ARG A 99 -4.19 16.68 1.52
N ASN A 100 -3.45 15.80 0.85
CA ASN A 100 -3.53 15.66 -0.60
C ASN A 100 -4.83 14.96 -1.01
N ALA A 101 -5.23 13.92 -0.30
CA ALA A 101 -6.45 13.17 -0.58
C ALA A 101 -7.71 14.03 -0.41
N GLU A 102 -7.75 14.88 0.62
CA GLU A 102 -8.84 15.85 0.84
C GLU A 102 -9.00 16.88 -0.30
N LYS A 103 -7.96 17.10 -1.12
CA LYS A 103 -8.06 17.97 -2.32
C LYS A 103 -8.61 17.22 -3.53
N LEU A 104 -8.51 15.89 -3.56
CA LEU A 104 -8.95 15.07 -4.68
C LEU A 104 -10.39 14.59 -4.54
N THR A 105 -10.83 14.28 -3.32
CA THR A 105 -12.14 13.70 -3.08
C THR A 105 -12.66 14.04 -1.67
N LYS A 106 -13.97 13.89 -1.49
CA LYS A 106 -14.57 14.00 -0.15
C LYS A 106 -14.33 12.69 0.59
N LEU A 107 -13.63 12.78 1.72
CA LEU A 107 -13.35 11.63 2.59
C LEU A 107 -14.32 11.53 3.76
N THR A 108 -14.76 10.31 4.04
CA THR A 108 -15.47 9.92 5.25
C THR A 108 -14.53 9.91 6.46
N PRO A 109 -15.05 10.01 7.70
CA PRO A 109 -14.21 9.92 8.90
C PRO A 109 -13.35 8.65 8.98
N MET A 110 -13.85 7.53 8.44
CA MET A 110 -13.11 6.25 8.43
C MET A 110 -11.96 6.27 7.43
N GLU A 111 -12.17 6.74 6.20
CA GLU A 111 -11.09 6.89 5.21
C GLU A 111 -10.00 7.84 5.70
N LYS A 112 -10.39 8.94 6.36
CA LYS A 112 -9.41 9.85 6.99
C LYS A 112 -8.59 9.16 8.09
N ASP A 113 -9.23 8.33 8.91
CA ASP A 113 -8.54 7.59 9.99
C ASP A 113 -7.61 6.51 9.42
N ILE A 114 -8.03 5.80 8.36
CA ILE A 114 -7.18 4.88 7.59
C ILE A 114 -5.92 5.59 7.11
N ILE A 115 -6.08 6.68 6.35
CA ILE A 115 -4.94 7.41 5.77
C ILE A 115 -4.05 7.97 6.87
N LEU A 116 -4.61 8.54 7.94
CA LEU A 116 -3.80 9.19 8.97
C LEU A 116 -3.05 8.22 9.89
N LYS A 117 -3.52 6.98 10.02
CA LYS A 117 -3.07 6.03 11.05
C LYS A 117 -2.60 4.68 10.50
N HIS A 118 -2.37 4.56 9.19
CA HIS A 118 -1.81 3.34 8.60
C HIS A 118 -0.40 3.00 9.11
N MET A 119 0.32 3.96 9.70
CA MET A 119 1.61 3.76 10.37
C MET A 119 1.45 3.38 11.86
N PHE A 120 0.45 2.55 12.21
CA PHE A 120 0.29 2.09 13.59
C PHE A 120 1.46 1.20 14.00
N GLY A 121 1.93 1.32 15.24
CA GLY A 121 3.16 0.65 15.71
C GLY A 121 4.43 1.46 15.46
N ALA A 122 4.52 2.18 14.33
CA ALA A 122 5.56 3.18 14.07
C ALA A 122 5.23 4.57 14.66
N THR A 123 3.95 4.84 14.91
CA THR A 123 3.45 6.05 15.58
C THR A 123 2.56 5.71 16.77
N LEU A 124 2.39 6.68 17.69
CA LEU A 124 1.48 6.54 18.84
C LEU A 124 -0.01 6.73 18.47
N ALA A 125 -0.32 6.99 17.20
CA ALA A 125 -1.69 7.24 16.76
C ALA A 125 -2.47 5.93 16.66
N VAL A 126 -3.39 5.69 17.60
CA VAL A 126 -4.16 4.44 17.68
C VAL A 126 -5.32 4.46 16.66
N PRO A 127 -5.41 3.47 15.75
CA PRO A 127 -6.54 3.29 14.83
C PRO A 127 -7.86 3.28 15.57
N LYS A 128 -8.83 4.08 15.11
CA LYS A 128 -10.18 4.13 15.71
C LYS A 128 -11.05 2.99 15.19
N TYR A 129 -10.84 2.60 13.93
CA TYR A 129 -11.66 1.62 13.22
C TYR A 129 -10.87 0.33 12.98
N ARG A 130 -11.59 -0.80 12.90
CA ARG A 130 -10.99 -2.10 12.57
C ARG A 130 -10.41 -2.08 11.15
N GLU A 131 -11.06 -1.34 10.25
CA GLU A 131 -10.62 -1.06 8.90
C GLU A 131 -9.27 -0.36 8.86
N SER A 132 -9.06 0.63 9.72
CA SER A 132 -7.79 1.35 9.85
C SER A 132 -6.67 0.43 10.35
N LEU A 133 -6.96 -0.45 11.31
CA LEU A 133 -6.00 -1.45 11.76
C LEU A 133 -5.68 -2.48 10.66
N LEU A 134 -6.69 -2.93 9.92
CA LEU A 134 -6.50 -3.86 8.80
C LEU A 134 -5.57 -3.26 7.74
N VAL A 135 -5.84 -2.03 7.27
CA VAL A 135 -5.01 -1.39 6.25
C VAL A 135 -3.58 -1.21 6.76
N SER A 136 -3.39 -0.80 8.02
CA SER A 136 -2.06 -0.69 8.63
C SER A 136 -1.29 -2.01 8.62
N LEU A 137 -1.93 -3.13 8.97
CA LEU A 137 -1.27 -4.44 8.99
C LEU A 137 -0.93 -4.96 7.59
N VAL A 138 -1.78 -4.67 6.60
CA VAL A 138 -1.52 -5.05 5.20
C VAL A 138 -0.42 -4.19 4.61
N ASP A 139 -0.37 -2.91 4.95
CA ASP A 139 0.70 -1.99 4.56
C ASP A 139 2.07 -2.47 5.05
N ASP A 140 2.20 -2.77 6.35
CA ASP A 140 3.41 -3.34 6.94
C ASP A 140 3.82 -4.65 6.22
N TYR A 141 2.85 -5.52 5.92
CA TYR A 141 3.10 -6.78 5.22
C TYR A 141 3.61 -6.57 3.78
N GLU A 142 2.99 -5.69 3.01
CA GLU A 142 3.42 -5.42 1.63
C GLU A 142 4.78 -4.71 1.62
N ALA A 143 5.04 -3.77 2.54
CA ALA A 143 6.34 -3.12 2.68
C ALA A 143 7.47 -4.13 2.98
N GLU A 144 7.24 -5.07 3.89
CA GLU A 144 8.18 -6.18 4.15
C GLU A 144 8.34 -7.08 2.92
N HIS A 145 7.25 -7.45 2.27
CA HIS A 145 7.29 -8.34 1.11
C HIS A 145 8.06 -7.73 -0.06
N GLU A 146 7.86 -6.44 -0.33
CA GLU A 146 8.60 -5.67 -1.33
C GLU A 146 10.09 -5.62 -1.00
N PHE A 147 10.43 -5.39 0.27
CA PHE A 147 11.82 -5.32 0.72
C PHE A 147 12.55 -6.67 0.59
N PHE A 148 11.91 -7.77 0.99
CA PHE A 148 12.54 -9.10 0.99
C PHE A 148 12.33 -9.90 -0.30
N GLY A 149 11.38 -9.52 -1.15
CA GLY A 149 11.03 -10.18 -2.41
C GLY A 149 12.23 -10.46 -3.33
N PRO A 150 13.11 -9.48 -3.61
CA PRO A 150 14.29 -9.67 -4.45
C PRO A 150 15.29 -10.68 -3.88
N LEU A 151 15.48 -10.68 -2.54
CA LEU A 151 16.36 -11.62 -1.85
C LEU A 151 15.77 -13.03 -1.88
N ARG A 152 14.47 -13.17 -1.59
CA ARG A 152 13.75 -14.44 -1.67
C ARG A 152 13.81 -15.05 -3.07
N MET A 153 13.65 -14.24 -4.12
CA MET A 153 13.79 -14.70 -5.50
C MET A 153 15.20 -15.16 -5.85
N LYS A 154 16.24 -14.44 -5.39
CA LYS A 154 17.63 -14.86 -5.58
C LYS A 154 17.92 -16.19 -4.89
N VAL A 155 17.45 -16.36 -3.64
CA VAL A 155 17.62 -17.61 -2.88
C VAL A 155 16.86 -18.77 -3.52
N ALA A 156 15.59 -18.58 -3.91
CA ALA A 156 14.81 -19.60 -4.61
C ALA A 156 15.49 -20.05 -5.90
N LYS A 157 15.96 -19.09 -6.73
CA LYS A 157 16.68 -19.40 -7.98
C LYS A 157 18.00 -20.13 -7.73
N GLN A 158 18.71 -19.84 -6.63
CA GLN A 158 19.92 -20.58 -6.25
C GLN A 158 19.59 -22.01 -5.78
N LEU A 159 18.53 -22.18 -4.98
CA LEU A 159 18.08 -23.49 -4.52
C LEU A 159 17.60 -24.39 -5.67
N ASP A 160 16.85 -23.84 -6.63
CA ASP A 160 16.43 -24.58 -7.84
C ASP A 160 17.63 -24.97 -8.69
N ARG A 161 18.64 -24.10 -8.81
CA ARG A 161 19.89 -24.41 -9.53
C ARG A 161 20.72 -25.50 -8.83
N PHE A 162 20.68 -25.55 -7.49
CA PHE A 162 21.31 -26.63 -6.72
C PHE A 162 20.56 -27.94 -6.86
N ARG A 163 19.23 -27.94 -6.76
CA ARG A 163 18.37 -29.12 -6.96
C ARG A 163 18.52 -29.70 -8.37
N GLY A 164 18.55 -28.87 -9.40
CA GLY A 164 18.77 -29.30 -10.79
C GLY A 164 20.14 -29.92 -11.05
N LYS A 165 21.16 -29.58 -10.26
CA LYS A 165 22.49 -30.22 -10.34
C LYS A 165 22.54 -31.58 -9.65
N VAL A 166 21.77 -31.78 -8.58
CA VAL A 166 21.72 -33.04 -7.83
C VAL A 166 20.91 -34.12 -8.56
N SER A 167 19.91 -33.74 -9.37
CA SER A 167 19.12 -34.69 -10.17
C SER A 167 19.75 -35.07 -11.51
N ALA A 168 20.91 -34.50 -11.87
CA ALA A 168 21.58 -34.71 -13.16
C ALA A 168 22.93 -35.45 -13.05
N GLY A 169 23.27 -35.98 -11.87
CA GLY A 169 24.46 -36.81 -11.61
C GLY A 169 24.06 -38.10 -10.90
#